data_AF-A0A2R5ER90-F1
#
_entry.id   AF-A0A2R5ER90-F1
#
_cell.length_a   1.000
_cell.length_b   1.000
_cell.length_c   1.000
_cell.angle_alpha   90.00
_cell.angle_beta   90.00
_cell.angle_gamma   90.00
#
_symmetry.space_group_name_H-M   'P 1'
#
loop_
_entity.id
_entity.type
_entity.pdbx_description
1 polymer ?
#
loop_
_entity_poly.entity_id
_entity_poly.type
_entity_poly.pdbx_seq_one_letter_code
_entity_poly.pdbx_strand_id
1 'polypeptide(L)'
;WGSNSYGQLGLGNTTSINMPASVKGLTGVKQLATGNSHTLALMEDGTVKAWGSNSSGQLGLGDTTNRNIPTIITSLSGVKQLATGYAHTIGLMEDGTVKTWGYNNYGQLGLRDTTNRNMPTTVIGLTGVKQIVAGNSHTLALMEDGTVKAWGSNSSGQLGLGN
;
A
#
# COMPACT_ATOMS: atom_id res chain seq x y z
N TRP A 1 -14.28 -7.10 -9.82
CA TRP A 1 -15.25 -8.11 -9.33
C TRP A 1 -14.52 -9.03 -8.36
N GLY A 2 -15.22 -10.00 -7.77
CA GLY A 2 -14.70 -10.92 -6.77
C GLY A 2 -15.25 -10.66 -5.38
N SER A 3 -14.45 -10.95 -4.36
CA SER A 3 -14.81 -10.73 -2.95
C SER A 3 -14.96 -9.25 -2.63
N ASN A 4 -15.98 -8.89 -1.87
CA ASN A 4 -16.25 -7.52 -1.44
C ASN A 4 -16.61 -7.41 0.05
N SER A 5 -16.27 -8.40 0.89
CA SER A 5 -16.68 -8.45 2.30
C SER A 5 -16.27 -7.21 3.12
N TYR A 6 -15.23 -6.49 2.69
CA TYR A 6 -14.74 -5.26 3.32
C TYR A 6 -14.94 -4.02 2.45
N GLY A 7 -15.70 -4.12 1.36
CA GLY A 7 -15.90 -3.02 0.41
C GLY A 7 -14.72 -2.81 -0.54
N GLN A 8 -13.80 -3.78 -0.68
CA GLN A 8 -12.59 -3.68 -1.50
C GLN A 8 -12.83 -3.55 -3.01
N LEU A 9 -14.08 -3.75 -3.47
CA LEU A 9 -14.48 -3.42 -4.84
C LEU A 9 -14.85 -1.94 -5.02
N GLY A 10 -15.06 -1.17 -3.96
CA GLY A 10 -15.32 0.27 -4.04
C GLY A 10 -16.71 0.65 -4.53
N LEU A 11 -17.67 -0.28 -4.48
CA LEU A 11 -19.01 -0.13 -5.08
C LEU A 11 -20.04 0.54 -4.15
N GLY A 12 -19.63 1.03 -2.98
CA GLY A 12 -20.53 1.61 -1.97
C GLY A 12 -21.33 0.59 -1.17
N ASN A 13 -20.97 -0.69 -1.26
CA ASN A 13 -21.56 -1.79 -0.50
C ASN A 13 -20.51 -2.88 -0.24
N THR A 14 -20.90 -3.96 0.46
CA THR A 14 -20.04 -5.11 0.78
C THR A 14 -20.47 -6.40 0.05
N THR A 15 -21.24 -6.26 -1.04
CA THR A 15 -21.76 -7.39 -1.81
C THR A 15 -20.73 -7.84 -2.84
N SER A 16 -20.33 -9.12 -2.77
CA SER A 16 -19.46 -9.74 -3.77
C SER A 16 -20.18 -9.90 -5.10
N ILE A 17 -19.47 -9.67 -6.20
CA ILE A 17 -20.01 -9.82 -7.56
C ILE A 17 -19.07 -10.67 -8.39
N ASN A 18 -19.61 -11.43 -9.34
CA ASN A 18 -18.84 -12.34 -10.20
C ASN A 18 -18.63 -11.80 -11.63
N MET A 19 -19.10 -10.59 -11.91
CA MET A 19 -18.90 -9.92 -13.20
C MET A 19 -18.30 -8.52 -13.00
N PRO A 20 -17.53 -8.01 -13.98
CA PRO A 20 -16.97 -6.66 -13.91
C PRO A 20 -18.04 -5.58 -13.66
N ALA A 21 -17.68 -4.59 -12.84
CA ALA A 21 -18.51 -3.42 -12.58
C ALA A 21 -17.62 -2.17 -12.50
N SER A 22 -18.15 -1.06 -12.96
CA SER A 22 -17.45 0.23 -12.91
C SER A 22 -17.51 0.83 -11.51
N VAL A 23 -16.35 1.24 -10.99
CA VAL A 23 -16.25 1.96 -9.71
C VAL A 23 -16.51 3.45 -9.97
N LYS A 24 -17.54 4.00 -9.33
CA LYS A 24 -17.91 5.42 -9.50
C LYS A 24 -16.85 6.34 -8.89
N GLY A 25 -16.59 7.48 -9.51
CA GLY A 25 -15.68 8.51 -8.98
C GLY A 25 -14.17 8.22 -9.17
N LEU A 26 -13.83 7.23 -9.99
CA LEU A 26 -12.47 6.97 -10.47
C LEU A 26 -12.36 7.29 -11.97
N THR A 27 -11.66 8.37 -12.30
CA THR A 27 -11.34 8.78 -13.67
C THR A 27 -9.87 9.19 -13.72
N GLY A 28 -9.12 8.77 -14.74
CA GLY A 28 -7.68 9.03 -14.83
C GLY A 28 -6.86 8.20 -13.83
N VAL A 29 -7.15 6.90 -13.71
CA VAL A 29 -6.36 6.00 -12.86
C VAL A 29 -5.09 5.61 -13.61
N LYS A 30 -3.92 5.95 -13.05
CA LYS A 30 -2.59 5.61 -13.58
C LYS A 30 -2.12 4.22 -13.10
N GLN A 31 -2.40 3.87 -11.85
CA GLN A 31 -1.98 2.60 -11.26
C GLN A 31 -3.01 2.11 -10.23
N LEU A 32 -3.23 0.79 -10.17
CA LEU A 32 -3.90 0.13 -9.06
C LEU A 32 -2.89 -0.70 -8.25
N ALA A 33 -3.06 -0.72 -6.93
CA ALA A 33 -2.35 -1.62 -6.03
C ALA A 33 -3.36 -2.28 -5.08
N THR A 34 -3.37 -3.61 -5.04
CA THR A 34 -4.33 -4.40 -4.26
C THR A 34 -3.60 -5.25 -3.23
N GLY A 35 -3.97 -5.10 -1.96
CA GLY A 35 -3.61 -6.06 -0.91
C GLY A 35 -4.64 -7.18 -0.80
N ASN A 36 -4.69 -7.85 0.35
CA ASN A 36 -5.61 -8.97 0.56
C ASN A 36 -7.08 -8.56 0.53
N SER A 37 -7.40 -7.39 1.07
CA SER A 37 -8.78 -6.89 1.16
C SER A 37 -8.84 -5.37 1.13
N HIS A 38 -7.83 -4.71 0.57
CA HIS A 38 -7.81 -3.26 0.37
C HIS A 38 -7.23 -2.94 -1.00
N THR A 39 -7.64 -1.79 -1.53
CA THR A 39 -7.27 -1.33 -2.86
C THR A 39 -6.87 0.12 -2.77
N LEU A 40 -5.80 0.47 -3.49
CA LEU A 40 -5.41 1.85 -3.75
C LEU A 40 -5.41 2.12 -5.25
N ALA A 41 -5.79 3.34 -5.62
CA ALA A 41 -5.64 3.90 -6.95
C ALA A 41 -4.73 5.13 -6.87
N LEU A 42 -3.66 5.11 -7.67
CA LEU A 42 -2.89 6.31 -8.01
C LEU A 42 -3.53 6.91 -9.26
N MET A 43 -3.92 8.17 -9.16
CA MET A 43 -4.49 8.94 -10.26
C MET A 43 -3.38 9.62 -11.08
N GLU A 44 -3.69 10.05 -12.30
CA GLU A 44 -2.75 10.75 -13.19
C GLU A 44 -2.23 12.08 -12.61
N ASP A 45 -3.05 12.76 -11.80
CA ASP A 45 -2.68 14.00 -11.09
C ASP A 45 -1.82 13.76 -9.83
N GLY A 46 -1.46 12.51 -9.54
CA GLY A 46 -0.70 12.12 -8.35
C GLY A 46 -1.53 11.94 -7.08
N THR A 47 -2.86 12.14 -7.12
CA THR A 47 -3.77 11.84 -6.01
C THR A 47 -3.81 10.35 -5.73
N VAL A 48 -3.89 9.96 -4.47
CA VAL A 48 -4.12 8.56 -4.07
C VAL A 48 -5.49 8.42 -3.42
N LYS A 49 -6.27 7.46 -3.89
CA LYS A 49 -7.52 7.03 -3.26
C LYS A 49 -7.38 5.61 -2.73
N ALA A 50 -7.94 5.33 -1.55
CA ALA A 50 -7.92 4.02 -0.91
C ALA A 50 -9.32 3.59 -0.45
N TRP A 51 -9.57 2.29 -0.49
CA TRP A 51 -10.80 1.67 0.01
C TRP A 51 -10.59 0.19 0.35
N GLY A 52 -11.57 -0.42 1.02
CA GLY A 52 -11.56 -1.77 1.54
C GLY A 52 -11.33 -1.83 3.05
N SER A 53 -10.69 -2.92 3.48
CA SER A 53 -10.30 -3.20 4.86
C SER A 53 -9.26 -2.20 5.37
N ASN A 54 -9.40 -1.78 6.62
CA ASN A 54 -8.51 -0.81 7.27
C ASN A 54 -8.14 -1.19 8.72
N SER A 55 -8.32 -2.45 9.12
CA SER A 55 -8.12 -2.89 10.51
C SER A 55 -6.71 -2.62 11.06
N SER A 56 -5.71 -2.48 10.19
CA SER A 56 -4.32 -2.17 10.55
C SER A 56 -3.90 -0.77 10.11
N GLY A 57 -4.83 0.06 9.62
CA GLY A 57 -4.54 1.39 9.08
C GLY A 57 -4.01 1.39 7.64
N GLN A 58 -4.17 0.29 6.90
CA GLN A 58 -3.60 0.10 5.55
C GLN A 58 -4.19 1.04 4.47
N LEU A 59 -5.28 1.74 4.77
CA LEU A 59 -5.81 2.81 3.91
C LEU A 59 -5.09 4.14 4.10
N GLY A 60 -4.35 4.34 5.21
CA GLY A 60 -3.56 5.56 5.42
C GLY A 60 -4.39 6.80 5.76
N LEU A 61 -5.65 6.65 6.17
CA LEU A 61 -6.61 7.74 6.38
C LEU A 61 -6.55 8.36 7.78
N GLY A 62 -5.61 7.96 8.64
CA GLY A 62 -5.52 8.43 10.03
C GLY A 62 -6.47 7.70 11.00
N ASP A 63 -7.15 6.66 10.54
CA ASP A 63 -8.02 5.80 11.34
C ASP A 63 -7.90 4.33 10.92
N THR A 64 -8.67 3.45 11.57
CA THR A 64 -8.74 2.01 11.29
C THR A 64 -10.11 1.55 10.76
N THR A 65 -10.91 2.48 10.24
CA THR A 65 -12.28 2.22 9.75
C THR A 65 -12.26 1.79 8.28
N ASN A 66 -12.98 0.72 7.93
CA ASN A 66 -13.11 0.28 6.55
C ASN A 66 -13.82 1.35 5.69
N ARG A 67 -13.49 1.42 4.39
CA ARG A 67 -14.19 2.29 3.43
C ARG A 67 -14.70 1.45 2.27
N ASN A 68 -15.98 1.58 1.92
CA ASN A 68 -16.56 0.85 0.79
C ASN A 68 -16.62 1.68 -0.51
N ILE A 69 -16.09 2.90 -0.48
CA ILE A 69 -15.93 3.80 -1.62
C ILE A 69 -14.49 4.35 -1.65
N PRO A 70 -13.94 4.65 -2.84
CA PRO A 70 -12.65 5.30 -2.96
C PRO A 70 -12.59 6.62 -2.17
N THR A 71 -11.68 6.70 -1.20
CA THR A 71 -11.50 7.85 -0.31
C THR A 71 -10.10 8.42 -0.49
N ILE A 72 -9.97 9.74 -0.63
CA ILE A 72 -8.68 10.41 -0.87
C ILE A 72 -7.81 10.34 0.38
N ILE A 73 -6.53 9.99 0.22
CA ILE A 73 -5.51 10.10 1.27
C ILE A 73 -4.89 11.51 1.20
N THR A 74 -5.42 12.45 1.98
CA THR A 74 -5.01 13.87 1.92
C THR A 74 -3.60 14.13 2.43
N SER A 75 -3.01 13.22 3.21
CA SER A 75 -1.64 13.33 3.70
C SER A 75 -0.57 12.85 2.71
N LEU A 76 -0.95 12.54 1.45
CA LEU A 76 -0.04 12.15 0.38
C LEU A 76 -0.17 13.07 -0.82
N SER A 77 0.97 13.42 -1.42
CA SER A 77 1.06 14.19 -2.65
C SER A 77 2.34 13.81 -3.40
N GLY A 78 2.33 13.82 -4.73
CA GLY A 78 3.53 13.49 -5.52
C GLY A 78 3.94 12.01 -5.43
N VAL A 79 2.97 11.10 -5.46
CA VAL A 79 3.24 9.66 -5.47
C VAL A 79 3.59 9.20 -6.89
N LYS A 80 4.77 8.59 -7.04
CA LYS A 80 5.28 8.02 -8.29
C LYS A 80 4.78 6.59 -8.51
N GLN A 81 4.80 5.78 -7.45
CA GLN A 81 4.46 4.36 -7.49
C GLN A 81 3.84 3.92 -6.16
N LEU A 82 2.85 3.02 -6.23
CA LEU A 82 2.30 2.28 -5.10
C LEU A 82 2.67 0.80 -5.15
N ALA A 83 2.83 0.20 -3.97
CA ALA A 83 2.91 -1.25 -3.77
C ALA A 83 2.15 -1.65 -2.50
N THR A 84 1.60 -2.86 -2.47
CA THR A 84 0.80 -3.37 -1.34
C THR A 84 1.16 -4.81 -1.03
N GLY A 85 1.35 -5.10 0.26
CA GLY A 85 1.38 -6.48 0.74
C GLY A 85 0.01 -6.93 1.26
N TYR A 86 0.00 -7.87 2.20
CA TYR A 86 -1.25 -8.43 2.74
C TYR A 86 -2.15 -7.35 3.36
N ALA A 87 -1.59 -6.56 4.28
CA ALA A 87 -2.28 -5.50 5.00
C ALA A 87 -1.36 -4.29 5.25
N HIS A 88 -0.37 -4.07 4.38
CA HIS A 88 0.49 -2.90 4.43
C HIS A 88 0.64 -2.30 3.03
N THR A 89 1.01 -1.03 2.99
CA THR A 89 1.10 -0.23 1.79
C THR A 89 2.39 0.58 1.79
N ILE A 90 3.00 0.70 0.62
CA ILE A 90 4.20 1.49 0.37
C ILE A 90 3.91 2.44 -0.79
N GLY A 91 4.28 3.71 -0.61
CA GLY A 91 4.30 4.73 -1.65
C GLY A 91 5.74 5.19 -1.89
N LEU A 92 6.19 5.13 -3.14
CA LEU A 92 7.39 5.81 -3.60
C LEU A 92 6.96 7.17 -4.15
N MET A 93 7.55 8.22 -3.61
CA MET A 93 7.29 9.61 -4.00
C MET A 93 8.17 10.00 -5.19
N GLU A 94 7.81 11.05 -5.92
CA GLU A 94 8.58 11.56 -7.07
C GLU A 94 9.97 12.07 -6.67
N ASP A 95 10.15 12.52 -5.43
CA ASP A 95 11.46 12.93 -4.88
C ASP A 95 12.33 11.74 -4.42
N GLY A 96 11.88 10.50 -4.62
CA GLY A 96 12.56 9.28 -4.19
C GLY A 96 12.33 8.90 -2.73
N THR A 97 11.56 9.68 -1.97
CA THR A 97 11.14 9.33 -0.60
C THR A 97 10.25 8.09 -0.61
N VAL A 98 10.41 7.21 0.37
CA VAL A 98 9.49 6.08 0.60
C VAL A 98 8.65 6.35 1.84
N LYS A 99 7.32 6.22 1.69
CA LYS A 99 6.35 6.26 2.78
C LYS A 99 5.67 4.90 2.92
N THR A 100 5.48 4.44 4.16
CA THR A 100 4.86 3.16 4.48
C THR A 100 3.77 3.33 5.54
N TRP A 101 2.73 2.50 5.46
CA TRP A 101 1.64 2.44 6.44
C TRP A 101 0.93 1.10 6.43
N GLY A 102 0.09 0.85 7.43
CA GLY A 102 -0.63 -0.38 7.66
C GLY A 102 0.02 -1.29 8.71
N TYR A 103 -0.10 -2.59 8.47
CA TYR A 103 0.37 -3.66 9.35
C TYR A 103 1.90 -3.76 9.41
N ASN A 104 2.47 -3.92 10.61
CA ASN A 104 3.92 -3.88 10.82
C ASN A 104 4.48 -4.95 11.79
N ASN A 105 3.73 -5.98 12.16
CA ASN A 105 4.21 -6.91 13.20
C ASN A 105 5.52 -7.66 12.85
N TYR A 106 5.93 -7.67 11.58
CA TYR A 106 7.18 -8.26 11.12
C TYR A 106 8.21 -7.21 10.68
N GLY A 107 7.97 -5.93 10.95
CA GLY A 107 8.85 -4.83 10.53
C GLY A 107 8.74 -4.48 9.04
N GLN A 108 7.69 -4.93 8.33
CA GLN A 108 7.51 -4.72 6.88
C GLN A 108 7.33 -3.24 6.47
N LEU A 109 7.08 -2.34 7.42
CA LEU A 109 7.08 -0.89 7.16
C LEU A 109 8.49 -0.28 7.15
N GLY A 110 9.51 -0.98 7.67
CA GLY A 110 10.90 -0.49 7.67
C GLY A 110 11.16 0.64 8.67
N LEU A 111 10.28 0.84 9.65
CA LEU A 111 10.32 1.96 10.59
C LEU A 111 11.17 1.72 11.85
N ARG A 112 11.96 0.64 11.87
CA ARG A 112 12.78 0.21 13.02
C ARG A 112 11.96 -0.10 14.30
N ASP A 113 10.69 -0.44 14.10
CA ASP A 113 9.79 -0.98 15.11
C ASP A 113 8.79 -1.93 14.44
N THR A 114 7.90 -2.53 15.23
CA THR A 114 6.85 -3.44 14.77
C THR A 114 5.44 -2.89 14.99
N THR A 115 5.30 -1.57 15.10
CA THR A 115 4.01 -0.92 15.40
C THR A 115 3.29 -0.55 14.11
N ASN A 116 1.98 -0.83 14.03
CA ASN A 116 1.16 -0.44 12.88
C ASN A 116 1.11 1.08 12.72
N ARG A 117 0.99 1.58 11.49
CA ARG A 117 0.79 3.02 11.22
C ARG A 117 -0.49 3.22 10.43
N ASN A 118 -1.37 4.09 10.90
CA ASN A 118 -2.61 4.45 10.18
C ASN A 118 -2.46 5.68 9.29
N MET A 119 -1.27 6.28 9.26
CA MET A 119 -0.90 7.37 8.38
C MET A 119 0.40 7.04 7.63
N PRO A 120 0.53 7.50 6.37
CA PRO A 120 1.77 7.41 5.61
C PRO A 120 2.96 7.98 6.38
N THR A 121 3.91 7.12 6.74
CA THR A 121 5.07 7.46 7.56
C THR A 121 6.34 7.29 6.75
N THR A 122 7.25 8.26 6.80
CA THR A 122 8.49 8.22 6.02
C THR A 122 9.48 7.18 6.56
N VAL A 123 10.05 6.36 5.68
CA VAL A 123 11.16 5.45 6.00
C VAL A 123 12.46 6.23 5.99
N ILE A 124 13.10 6.38 7.15
CA ILE A 124 14.33 7.17 7.29
C ILE A 124 15.56 6.36 6.87
N GLY A 125 16.48 7.02 6.16
CA GLY A 125 17.76 6.42 5.72
C GLY A 125 17.65 5.59 4.45
N LEU A 126 16.55 5.74 3.70
CA LEU A 126 16.34 5.12 2.41
C LEU A 126 16.27 6.22 1.34
N THR A 127 17.37 6.41 0.60
CA THR A 127 17.50 7.44 -0.46
C THR A 127 17.86 6.79 -1.79
N GLY A 128 17.46 7.40 -2.91
CA GLY A 128 17.76 6.87 -4.25
C GLY A 128 17.01 5.58 -4.57
N VAL A 129 15.73 5.49 -4.20
CA VAL A 129 14.87 4.35 -4.54
C VAL A 129 14.31 4.53 -5.94
N LYS A 130 14.59 3.54 -6.79
CA LYS A 130 14.12 3.48 -8.17
C LYS A 130 12.74 2.86 -8.28
N GLN A 131 12.53 1.75 -7.56
CA GLN A 131 11.30 0.95 -7.61
C GLN A 131 11.04 0.26 -6.28
N ILE A 132 9.76 0.12 -5.93
CA ILE A 132 9.29 -0.63 -4.75
C ILE A 132 8.46 -1.84 -5.17
N VAL A 133 8.56 -2.92 -4.40
CA VAL A 133 7.66 -4.09 -4.46
C VAL A 133 7.36 -4.61 -3.06
N ALA A 134 6.22 -5.26 -2.91
CA ALA A 134 5.78 -5.84 -1.64
C ALA A 134 5.37 -7.29 -1.84
N GLY A 135 5.84 -8.17 -0.96
CA GLY A 135 5.24 -9.48 -0.75
C GLY A 135 4.19 -9.44 0.35
N ASN A 136 3.74 -10.61 0.80
CA ASN A 136 2.69 -10.69 1.83
C ASN A 136 3.06 -9.90 3.11
N SER A 137 4.26 -10.13 3.63
CA SER A 137 4.75 -9.57 4.90
C SER A 137 6.20 -9.06 4.81
N HIS A 138 6.66 -8.68 3.62
CA HIS A 138 8.00 -8.13 3.40
C HIS A 138 7.99 -7.14 2.23
N THR A 139 9.00 -6.27 2.18
CA THR A 139 9.14 -5.19 1.22
C THR A 139 10.54 -5.22 0.62
N LEU A 140 10.65 -4.92 -0.67
CA LEU A 140 11.92 -4.72 -1.34
C LEU A 140 11.93 -3.36 -2.05
N ALA A 141 13.11 -2.73 -2.06
CA ALA A 141 13.40 -1.54 -2.81
C ALA A 141 14.61 -1.79 -3.72
N LEU A 142 14.44 -1.55 -5.02
CA LEU A 142 15.53 -1.44 -5.97
C LEU A 142 16.07 -0.01 -5.90
N MET A 143 17.36 0.12 -5.66
CA MET A 143 18.05 1.40 -5.58
C MET A 143 18.55 1.83 -6.96
N GLU A 144 18.82 3.13 -7.16
CA GLU A 144 19.34 3.66 -8.42
C GLU A 144 20.74 3.13 -8.77
N ASP A 145 21.54 2.74 -7.77
CA ASP A 145 22.85 2.10 -7.95
C ASP A 145 22.77 0.61 -8.31
N GLY A 146 21.55 0.07 -8.48
CA GLY A 146 21.30 -1.33 -8.82
C GLY A 146 21.30 -2.29 -7.62
N THR A 147 21.57 -1.81 -6.40
CA THR A 147 21.47 -2.63 -5.19
C THR A 147 20.00 -2.84 -4.77
N VAL A 148 19.76 -3.87 -3.98
CA VAL A 148 18.43 -4.17 -3.42
C VAL A 148 18.48 -4.09 -1.90
N LYS A 149 17.49 -3.43 -1.31
CA LYS A 149 17.24 -3.45 0.13
C LYS A 149 15.93 -4.19 0.40
N ALA A 150 15.94 -5.08 1.38
CA ALA A 150 14.77 -5.86 1.77
C ALA A 150 14.55 -5.77 3.29
N TRP A 151 13.29 -5.75 3.72
CA TRP A 151 12.90 -5.75 5.14
C TRP A 151 11.53 -6.39 5.36
N GLY A 152 11.24 -6.77 6.60
CA GLY A 152 10.01 -7.46 6.98
C GLY A 152 10.28 -8.88 7.48
N SER A 153 9.30 -9.77 7.33
CA SER A 153 9.46 -11.18 7.71
C SER A 153 10.58 -11.83 6.89
N ASN A 154 11.35 -12.74 7.51
CA ASN A 154 12.32 -13.64 6.84
C ASN A 154 12.06 -15.13 7.13
N SER A 155 10.87 -15.49 7.62
CA SER A 155 10.58 -16.87 8.09
C SER A 155 10.67 -17.95 7.00
N SER A 156 10.78 -17.57 5.74
CA SER A 156 10.93 -18.46 4.57
C SER A 156 12.10 -18.02 3.67
N GLY A 157 13.04 -17.23 4.18
CA GLY A 157 14.21 -16.74 3.43
C GLY A 157 13.89 -15.63 2.41
N GLN A 158 12.69 -15.04 2.46
CA GLN A 158 12.22 -14.05 1.47
C GLN A 158 13.04 -12.76 1.41
N LEU A 159 13.89 -12.47 2.41
CA LEU A 159 14.78 -11.30 2.35
C LEU A 159 16.07 -11.57 1.56
N GLY A 160 16.36 -12.84 1.21
CA GLY A 160 17.58 -13.21 0.49
C GLY A 160 18.87 -13.05 1.31
N LEU A 161 18.74 -12.91 2.64
CA LEU A 161 19.87 -12.69 3.56
C LEU A 161 20.46 -13.99 4.14
N GLY A 162 20.03 -15.15 3.65
CA GLY A 162 20.23 -16.42 4.34
C GLY A 162 19.23 -16.62 5.48
N ASN A 163 19.27 -17.81 6.09
CA ASN A 163 18.35 -18.25 7.15
C ASN A 163 18.75 -17.66 8.50
#